data_AF-A0A354A1E2-F1
#
_entry.id   AF-A0A354A1E2-F1
#
_cell.length_a   1.000
_cell.length_b   1.000
_cell.length_c   1.000
_cell.angle_alpha   90.00
_cell.angle_beta   90.00
_cell.angle_gamma   90.00
#
_symmetry.space_group_name_H-M   'P 1'
#
loop_
_entity.id
_entity.type
_entity.pdbx_description
1 polymer ?
#
loop_
_entity_poly.entity_id
_entity_poly.type
_entity_poly.pdbx_seq_one_letter_code
_entity_poly.pdbx_strand_id
1 'polypeptide(L)'
;GGISNMRYSISNTAQFGDLTRGPRVITAETKKEMKKILNEIQSGEFAREWILECKANKPVFNALTKRGEQHSIEEVGAKLRAMMPWLKKGKLVDKSKA
;
A
#
# COMPACT_ATOMS: atom_id res chain seq x y z
N GLY A 1 -17.18 5.90 -11.29
CA GLY A 1 -17.50 4.89 -10.26
C GLY A 1 -16.72 5.12 -8.97
N GLY A 2 -17.01 6.19 -8.21
CA GLY A 2 -16.38 6.44 -6.90
C GLY A 2 -17.00 5.60 -5.77
N ILE A 3 -16.80 6.04 -4.52
CA ILE A 3 -17.23 5.29 -3.31
C ILE A 3 -18.72 4.93 -3.34
N SER A 4 -19.59 5.83 -3.79
CA SER A 4 -21.03 5.55 -3.89
C SER A 4 -21.34 4.40 -4.85
N ASN A 5 -20.64 4.30 -5.99
CA ASN A 5 -20.82 3.20 -6.93
C ASN A 5 -20.25 1.88 -6.39
N MET A 6 -19.11 1.94 -5.69
CA MET A 6 -18.55 0.78 -4.99
C MET A 6 -19.56 0.24 -3.96
N ARG A 7 -20.15 1.12 -3.15
CA ARG A 7 -21.16 0.75 -2.14
C ARG A 7 -22.45 0.20 -2.74
N TYR A 8 -22.88 0.71 -3.89
CA TYR A 8 -24.00 0.16 -4.64
C TYR A 8 -23.72 -1.24 -5.19
N SER A 9 -22.45 -1.55 -5.49
CA SER A 9 -22.05 -2.83 -6.12
C SER A 9 -21.81 -3.97 -5.12
N ILE A 10 -21.70 -3.67 -3.82
CA ILE A 10 -21.48 -4.66 -2.76
C ILE A 10 -22.81 -4.99 -2.06
N SER A 11 -22.84 -6.07 -1.27
CA SER A 11 -24.03 -6.41 -0.48
C SER A 11 -24.31 -5.37 0.61
N ASN A 12 -25.59 -5.22 0.97
CA ASN A 12 -26.02 -4.34 2.07
C ASN A 12 -25.31 -4.67 3.39
N THR A 13 -25.00 -5.95 3.63
CA THR A 13 -24.22 -6.39 4.80
C THR A 13 -22.81 -5.81 4.79
N ALA A 14 -22.12 -5.85 3.65
CA ALA A 14 -20.79 -5.27 3.51
C ALA A 14 -20.84 -3.74 3.62
N GLN A 15 -21.85 -3.09 3.05
CA GLN A 15 -22.04 -1.64 3.16
C GLN A 15 -22.28 -1.20 4.61
N PHE A 16 -23.15 -1.89 5.36
CA PHE A 16 -23.35 -1.62 6.78
C PHE A 16 -22.06 -1.81 7.57
N GLY A 17 -21.29 -2.85 7.24
CA GLY A 17 -19.95 -3.09 7.76
C GLY A 17 -18.99 -1.92 7.52
N ASP A 18 -18.83 -1.49 6.26
CA ASP A 18 -18.00 -0.34 5.86
C ASP A 18 -18.36 0.92 6.66
N LEU A 19 -19.64 1.30 6.65
CA LEU A 19 -20.11 2.54 7.29
C LEU A 19 -19.88 2.58 8.80
N THR A 20 -19.93 1.43 9.48
CA THR A 20 -19.87 1.36 10.95
C THR A 20 -18.50 0.92 11.48
N ARG A 21 -17.75 0.10 10.74
CA ARG A 21 -16.43 -0.41 11.16
C ARG A 21 -15.29 0.37 10.53
N GLY A 22 -15.47 0.98 9.36
CA GLY A 22 -14.46 1.81 8.70
C GLY A 22 -13.88 2.90 9.62
N PRO A 23 -14.72 3.75 10.25
CA PRO A 23 -14.24 4.79 11.18
C PRO A 23 -13.56 4.27 12.45
N ARG A 24 -13.78 3.00 12.82
CA ARG A 24 -13.11 2.38 13.98
C ARG A 24 -11.67 1.97 13.67
N VAL A 25 -11.35 1.75 12.39
CA VAL A 25 -10.00 1.42 11.93
C VAL A 25 -9.25 2.67 11.48
N ILE A 26 -9.92 3.56 10.74
CA ILE A 26 -9.37 4.84 10.31
C ILE A 26 -9.87 5.94 11.24
N THR A 27 -9.11 6.17 12.31
CA THR A 27 -9.52 7.04 13.42
C THR A 27 -9.09 8.49 13.21
N ALA A 28 -9.43 9.36 14.16
CA ALA A 28 -8.96 10.76 14.15
C ALA A 28 -7.43 10.84 14.28
N GLU A 29 -6.82 9.92 15.03
CA GLU A 29 -5.37 9.77 15.18
C GLU A 29 -4.73 9.42 13.84
N THR A 30 -5.31 8.49 13.07
CA THR A 30 -4.84 8.19 11.71
C THR A 30 -4.83 9.44 10.83
N LYS A 31 -5.89 10.25 10.89
CA LYS A 31 -5.96 11.51 10.14
C LYS A 31 -4.94 12.54 10.63
N LYS A 32 -4.66 12.58 11.94
CA LYS A 32 -3.63 13.45 12.51
C LYS A 32 -2.24 13.06 12.01
N GLU A 33 -1.95 11.76 11.96
CA GLU A 33 -0.69 11.25 11.43
C GLU A 33 -0.54 11.56 9.94
N MET A 34 -1.61 11.39 9.14
CA MET A 34 -1.61 11.78 7.73
C MET A 34 -1.28 13.28 7.53
N LYS A 35 -1.79 14.17 8.40
CA LYS A 35 -1.44 15.59 8.37
C LYS A 35 0.02 15.85 8.76
N LYS A 36 0.56 15.10 9.72
CA LYS A 36 1.97 15.20 10.12
C LYS A 36 2.89 14.81 8.97
N ILE A 37 2.62 13.67 8.33
CA ILE A 37 3.34 13.20 7.13
C ILE A 37 3.29 14.26 6.03
N LEU A 38 2.13 14.87 5.79
CA LEU A 38 2.03 15.95 4.81
C LEU A 38 2.93 17.15 5.16
N ASN A 39 3.00 17.54 6.43
CA ASN A 39 3.88 18.62 6.87
C ASN A 39 5.36 18.27 6.72
N GLU A 40 5.77 17.03 7.02
CA GLU A 40 7.14 16.52 6.82
C GLU A 40 7.55 16.57 5.34
N ILE A 41 6.60 16.28 4.43
CA ILE A 41 6.80 16.42 2.98
C ILE A 41 6.91 17.90 2.59
N GLN A 42 5.97 18.75 3.00
CA GLN A 42 5.92 20.16 2.61
C GLN A 42 7.08 20.99 3.17
N SER A 43 7.58 20.64 4.35
CA SER A 43 8.77 21.26 4.96
C SER A 43 10.09 20.77 4.36
N GLY A 44 10.04 19.76 3.49
CA GLY A 44 11.20 19.13 2.88
C GLY A 44 11.99 18.22 3.82
N GLU A 45 11.49 17.93 5.02
CA GLU A 45 12.13 17.01 5.97
C GLU A 45 12.28 15.61 5.37
N PHE A 46 11.18 15.04 4.86
CA PHE A 46 11.20 13.74 4.18
C PHE A 46 12.19 13.71 3.01
N ALA A 47 12.27 14.80 2.24
CA ALA A 47 13.20 14.90 1.11
C ALA A 47 14.67 14.92 1.58
N ARG A 48 14.98 15.61 2.67
CA ARG A 48 16.32 15.63 3.27
C ARG A 48 16.71 14.24 3.79
N GLU A 49 15.82 13.57 4.51
CA GLU A 49 16.03 12.19 4.98
C GLU A 49 16.33 11.24 3.82
N TRP A 50 15.53 11.30 2.75
CA TRP A 50 15.73 10.46 1.58
C TRP A 50 17.06 10.71 0.87
N ILE A 51 17.48 11.97 0.73
CA ILE A 51 18.77 12.31 0.12
C ILE A 51 19.92 11.78 0.98
N LEU A 52 19.84 11.89 2.29
CA LEU A 52 20.85 11.35 3.21
C LEU A 52 20.94 9.82 3.14
N GLU A 53 19.79 9.15 3.13
CA GLU A 53 19.69 7.70 2.96
C GLU A 53 20.32 7.26 1.63
N CYS A 54 20.05 7.98 0.54
CA CYS A 54 20.67 7.72 -0.76
C CYS A 54 22.19 7.91 -0.74
N LYS A 55 22.70 8.98 -0.09
CA LYS A 55 24.14 9.22 0.08
C LYS A 55 24.81 8.14 0.91
N ALA A 56 24.09 7.55 1.86
CA ALA A 56 24.54 6.42 2.68
C ALA A 56 24.42 5.05 1.97
N ASN A 57 24.07 5.02 0.68
CA ASN A 57 23.84 3.80 -0.10
C ASN A 57 22.63 2.96 0.36
N LYS A 58 21.57 3.63 0.86
CA LYS A 58 20.22 3.09 1.08
C LYS A 58 20.10 1.89 2.05
N PRO A 59 20.81 1.87 3.20
CA PRO A 59 20.80 0.70 4.10
C PRO A 59 19.42 0.40 4.70
N VAL A 60 18.71 1.42 5.18
CA VAL A 60 17.37 1.29 5.78
C VAL A 60 16.37 0.91 4.70
N PHE A 61 16.42 1.58 3.54
CA PHE A 61 15.54 1.28 2.42
C PHE A 61 15.67 -0.18 1.95
N ASN A 62 16.91 -0.67 1.79
CA ASN A 62 17.17 -2.05 1.39
C ASN A 62 16.67 -3.06 2.45
N ALA A 63 16.86 -2.76 3.73
CA ALA A 63 16.36 -3.60 4.82
C ALA A 63 14.83 -3.66 4.87
N LEU A 64 14.16 -2.51 4.72
CA LEU A 64 12.69 -2.43 4.66
C LEU A 64 12.15 -3.16 3.43
N THR A 65 12.78 -3.00 2.28
CA THR A 65 12.42 -3.71 1.03
C THR A 65 12.52 -5.21 1.21
N LYS A 66 13.67 -5.71 1.69
CA LYS A 66 13.88 -7.14 1.94
C LYS A 66 12.85 -7.72 2.92
N ARG A 67 12.50 -6.97 3.98
CA ARG A 67 11.46 -7.39 4.93
C ARG A 67 10.09 -7.50 4.26
N GLY A 68 9.75 -6.56 3.38
CA GLY A 68 8.51 -6.60 2.60
C GLY A 68 8.44 -7.81 1.67
N GLU A 69 9.54 -8.11 0.97
CA GLU A 69 9.66 -9.26 0.06
C GLU A 69 9.57 -10.61 0.79
N GLN A 70 10.02 -10.65 2.05
CA GLN A 70 9.96 -11.84 2.91
C GLN A 70 8.62 -12.02 3.61
N HIS A 71 7.67 -11.09 3.45
CA HIS A 71 6.37 -11.21 4.09
C HIS A 71 5.58 -12.39 3.49
N SER A 72 4.90 -13.18 4.34
CA SER A 72 4.18 -14.40 3.93
C SER A 72 3.12 -14.18 2.84
N ILE A 73 2.59 -12.95 2.75
CA ILE A 73 1.67 -12.53 1.68
C ILE A 73 2.27 -12.71 0.28
N GLU A 74 3.58 -12.56 0.12
CA GLU A 74 4.25 -12.69 -1.18
C GLU A 74 4.34 -14.15 -1.61
N GLU A 75 4.68 -15.05 -0.68
CA GLU A 75 4.71 -16.48 -0.97
C GLU A 75 3.32 -17.01 -1.34
N VAL A 76 2.32 -16.73 -0.49
CA VAL A 76 0.94 -17.17 -0.71
C VAL A 76 0.36 -16.52 -1.97
N GLY A 77 0.58 -15.22 -2.14
CA GLY A 77 0.11 -14.46 -3.30
C GLY A 77 0.72 -14.96 -4.60
N ALA A 78 2.01 -15.33 -4.63
CA ALA A 78 2.66 -15.89 -5.80
C ALA A 78 2.03 -17.23 -6.22
N LYS A 79 1.80 -18.14 -5.26
CA LYS A 79 1.15 -19.43 -5.52
C LYS A 79 -0.26 -19.25 -6.08
N LEU A 80 -1.08 -18.40 -5.46
CA LEU A 80 -2.44 -18.13 -5.91
C LEU A 80 -2.46 -17.50 -7.31
N ARG A 81 -1.66 -16.46 -7.56
CA ARG A 81 -1.60 -15.79 -8.87
C ARG A 81 -1.07 -16.71 -9.98
N ALA A 82 -0.22 -17.68 -9.67
CA ALA A 82 0.28 -18.65 -10.65
C ALA A 82 -0.84 -19.55 -11.22
N MET A 83 -1.87 -19.82 -10.42
CA MET A 83 -3.06 -20.60 -10.80
C MET A 83 -4.13 -19.78 -11.54
N MET A 84 -3.93 -18.48 -11.72
CA MET A 84 -4.88 -17.57 -12.38
C MET A 84 -4.41 -17.26 -13.82
N PRO A 85 -4.71 -18.12 -14.82
CA PRO A 85 -4.17 -17.98 -16.18
C PRO A 85 -4.57 -16.67 -16.86
N TRP A 86 -5.71 -16.09 -16.49
CA TRP A 86 -6.16 -14.80 -17.02
C TRP A 86 -5.26 -13.63 -16.61
N LEU A 87 -4.53 -13.74 -15.49
CA LEU A 87 -3.53 -12.73 -15.09
C LEU A 87 -2.25 -12.80 -15.95
N LYS A 88 -1.92 -13.97 -16.50
CA LYS A 88 -0.73 -14.13 -17.36
C LYS A 88 -0.91 -13.43 -18.72
N LYS A 89 -2.16 -13.34 -19.20
CA LYS A 89 -2.52 -12.73 -20.49
C LYS A 89 -2.34 -11.21 -20.52
N GLY A 90 -2.25 -10.54 -19.36
CA GLY A 90 -2.17 -9.09 -19.23
C GLY A 90 -0.98 -8.59 -18.42
N LYS A 91 0.15 -9.32 -18.40
CA LYS A 91 1.36 -8.86 -17.69
C LYS A 91 1.85 -7.53 -18.26
N LEU A 92 1.59 -6.44 -17.53
CA LEU A 92 2.12 -5.10 -17.82
C LEU A 92 3.52 -4.87 -17.23
N VAL A 93 3.95 -5.70 -16.28
CA VAL A 93 5.22 -5.54 -15.56
C VAL A 93 6.16 -6.69 -15.88
N ASP A 94 7.26 -6.36 -16.54
CA ASP A 94 8.38 -7.24 -16.83
C ASP A 94 9.40 -7.17 -15.68
N LYS A 95 9.50 -8.25 -14.91
CA LYS A 95 10.43 -8.36 -13.78
C LYS A 95 11.89 -8.58 -14.19
N SER A 96 12.18 -8.76 -15.49
CA SER A 96 13.56 -8.83 -15.99
C SER A 96 14.22 -7.46 -16.15
N LYS A 97 13.45 -6.38 -15.98
CA LYS A 97 13.89 -4.98 -16.12
C LYS A 97 14.04 -4.24 -14.80
N ALA A 98 13.89 -4.92 -13.66
CA ALA A 98 14.02 -4.37 -12.32
C ALA A 98 15.34 -4.82 -11.67
#